data_AF-A0A1V6IDG6-F1
#
_entry.id   AF-A0A1V6IDG6-F1
#
_cell.length_a   1.000
_cell.length_b   1.000
_cell.length_c   1.000
_cell.angle_alpha   90.00
_cell.angle_beta   90.00
_cell.angle_gamma   90.00
#
_symmetry.space_group_name_H-M   'P 1'
#
loop_
_entity.id
_entity.type
_entity.pdbx_description
1 polymer ?
#
loop_
_entity_poly.entity_id
_entity_poly.type
_entity_poly.pdbx_seq_one_letter_code
_entity_poly.pdbx_strand_id
1 'polypeptide(L)' 'MTGFIGGLASQGYSLTESSLLGMYLHGYLADDWLETNTDMDLLAGDLIVGTGRAIKVLKDGKERVYIEKSL' A
#
# COMPACT_ATOMS: atom_id res chain seq x y z
N MET A 1 6.85 -5.54 -2.45
CA MET A 1 7.47 -4.79 -1.33
C MET A 1 8.69 -3.95 -1.72
N THR A 2 9.87 -4.52 -2.03
CA THR A 2 11.12 -3.75 -2.28
C THR A 2 10.99 -2.68 -3.36
N GLY A 3 10.21 -2.93 -4.42
CA GLY A 3 9.92 -1.94 -5.47
C GLY A 3 9.20 -0.69 -4.96
N PHE A 4 8.27 -0.82 -3.99
CA PHE A 4 7.61 0.34 -3.37
C PHE A 4 8.61 1.18 -2.58
N ILE A 5 9.40 0.53 -1.72
CA ILE A 5 10.39 1.22 -0.88
C ILE A 5 11.44 1.90 -1.77
N GLY A 6 12.02 1.18 -2.74
CA GLY A 6 13.02 1.73 -3.65
C GLY A 6 12.47 2.84 -4.54
N GLY A 7 11.22 2.71 -5.01
CA GLY A 7 10.55 3.74 -5.81
C GLY A 7 10.23 5.02 -5.02
N LEU A 8 9.89 4.91 -3.73
CA LEU A 8 9.71 6.07 -2.86
C LEU A 8 11.06 6.71 -2.51
N ALA A 9 12.06 5.91 -2.17
CA ALA A 9 13.40 6.41 -1.86
C ALA A 9 14.02 7.14 -3.05
N SER A 10 13.82 6.65 -4.29
CA SER A 10 14.31 7.31 -5.50
C SER A 10 13.62 8.65 -5.81
N GLN A 11 12.44 8.89 -5.23
CA GLN A 11 11.72 10.16 -5.30
C GLN A 11 12.14 11.17 -4.22
N GLY A 12 13.10 10.82 -3.35
CA GLY A 12 13.67 11.71 -2.34
C GLY A 12 13.06 11.59 -0.94
N TYR A 13 12.18 10.61 -0.71
CA TYR A 13 11.71 10.29 0.65
C TYR A 13 12.86 9.68 1.46
N SER A 14 12.88 9.94 2.77
CA SER A 14 13.81 9.25 3.66
C SER A 14 13.59 7.74 3.64
N LEU A 15 14.59 6.95 4.02
CA LEU A 15 14.42 5.49 4.11
C LEU A 15 13.33 5.11 5.11
N THR A 16 13.18 5.88 6.20
CA THR A 16 12.11 5.68 7.18
C THR A 16 10.74 5.90 6.54
N GLU A 17 10.51 7.04 5.89
CA GLU A 17 9.23 7.34 5.22
C GLU A 17 8.94 6.34 4.10
N SER A 18 9.95 6.01 3.29
CA SER A 18 9.83 5.04 2.20
C SER A 18 9.44 3.66 2.71
N SER A 19 10.01 3.25 3.85
CA SER A 19 9.69 1.96 4.47
C SER A 19 8.29 1.95 5.05
N LEU A 20 7.91 3.01 5.78
CA LEU A 20 6.58 3.13 6.39
C LEU A 20 5.48 3.17 5.32
N LEU A 21 5.60 4.10 4.37
CA LEU A 21 4.60 4.30 3.32
C LEU A 21 4.57 3.11 2.35
N GLY A 22 5.74 2.58 1.97
CA GLY A 22 5.83 1.42 1.08
C GLY A 22 5.20 0.16 1.68
N MET A 23 5.41 -0.08 2.98
CA MET A 23 4.82 -1.20 3.68
C MET A 23 3.31 -1.01 3.89
N TYR A 24 2.89 0.19 4.27
CA TYR A 24 1.47 0.52 4.39
C TYR A 24 0.73 0.32 3.06
N LEU A 25 1.23 0.89 1.97
CA LEU A 25 0.62 0.76 0.64
C LEU A 25 0.53 -0.70 0.20
N HIS A 26 1.58 -1.49 0.44
CA HIS A 26 1.57 -2.90 0.10
C HIS A 26 0.46 -3.69 0.80
N GLY A 27 0.29 -3.49 2.11
CA GLY A 27 -0.77 -4.13 2.89
C GLY A 27 -2.15 -3.63 2.45
N TYR A 28 -2.32 -2.30 2.39
CA TYR A 28 -3.57 -1.67 1.93
C TYR A 28 -4.03 -2.24 0.57
N LEU A 29 -3.12 -2.34 -0.39
CA LEU A 29 -3.43 -2.82 -1.74
C LEU A 29 -3.81 -4.30 -1.76
N ALA A 30 -3.18 -5.12 -0.91
CA ALA A 30 -3.54 -6.52 -0.78
C ALA A 30 -4.96 -6.64 -0.20
N ASP A 31 -5.26 -5.91 0.87
CA ASP A 31 -6.59 -5.94 1.48
C ASP A 31 -7.68 -5.41 0.53
N ASP A 32 -7.43 -4.29 -0.16
CA ASP A 32 -8.33 -3.71 -1.16
C ASP A 32 -8.62 -4.70 -2.31
N TRP A 33 -7.60 -5.46 -2.73
CA TRP A 33 -7.76 -6.45 -3.79
C TRP A 33 -8.54 -7.68 -3.33
N LEU A 34 -8.38 -8.11 -2.07
CA LEU A 34 -9.10 -9.24 -1.48
C LEU A 34 -10.60 -8.99 -1.28
N GLU A 35 -11.06 -7.74 -1.32
CA GLU A 35 -12.51 -7.43 -1.22
C GLU A 35 -13.33 -8.08 -2.34
N THR A 36 -12.73 -8.36 -3.49
CA THR A 36 -13.42 -8.92 -4.66
C THR A 36 -12.77 -10.17 -5.22
N ASN A 37 -11.68 -10.66 -4.63
CA ASN A 37 -10.88 -11.76 -5.17
C ASN A 37 -10.41 -12.72 -4.06
N THR A 38 -9.96 -13.91 -4.45
CA THR A 38 -9.42 -14.90 -3.50
C THR A 38 -7.93 -14.70 -3.27
N ASP A 39 -7.47 -14.82 -2.03
CA ASP A 39 -6.06 -14.68 -1.62
C ASP A 39 -5.07 -15.55 -2.40
N MET A 40 -5.49 -16.73 -2.83
CA MET A 40 -4.68 -17.67 -3.60
C MET A 40 -4.26 -17.17 -4.99
N ASP A 41 -4.91 -16.15 -5.55
CA ASP A 41 -4.64 -15.63 -6.90
C ASP A 41 -3.99 -14.23 -6.90
N LEU A 42 -3.64 -13.70 -5.72
CA LEU A 42 -3.01 -12.39 -5.63
C LEU A 42 -1.56 -12.44 -6.15
N LEU A 43 -1.28 -11.70 -7.23
CA LEU A 43 0.07 -11.53 -7.76
C LEU A 43 0.64 -10.16 -7.41
N ALA A 44 1.97 -10.06 -7.42
CA ALA A 44 2.66 -8.78 -7.19
C ALA A 44 2.27 -7.70 -8.21
N GLY A 45 1.92 -8.09 -9.44
CA GLY A 45 1.47 -7.17 -10.49
C GLY A 45 0.11 -6.53 -10.20
N ASP A 46 -0.78 -7.25 -9.52
CA ASP A 46 -2.11 -6.74 -9.17
C ASP A 46 -2.05 -5.56 -8.20
N LEU A 47 -1.09 -5.62 -7.26
CA LEU A 47 -0.82 -4.52 -6.35
C LEU A 47 -0.39 -3.25 -7.10
N ILE A 48 0.42 -3.39 -8.15
CA ILE A 48 0.89 -2.25 -8.96
C ILE A 48 -0.29 -1.59 -9.69
N VAL A 49 -1.21 -2.38 -10.25
CA VAL A 49 -2.42 -1.87 -10.93
C VAL A 49 -3.28 -1.02 -10.00
N GLY A 50 -3.41 -1.40 -8.72
CA GLY A 50 -4.18 -0.65 -7.72
C GLY A 50 -3.51 0.62 -7.18
N THR A 51 -2.21 0.82 -7.40
CA THR A 51 -1.40 1.82 -6.68
C THR A 51 -1.91 3.26 -6.87
N GLY A 52 -2.27 3.65 -8.09
CA GLY A 52 -2.77 5.01 -8.35
C GLY A 52 -4.09 5.32 -7.64
N ARG A 53 -4.98 4.33 -7.53
CA ARG A 53 -6.23 4.44 -6.77
C ARG A 53 -5.95 4.57 -5.27
N ALA A 54 -5.08 3.71 -4.72
CA ALA A 54 -4.74 3.73 -3.30
C ALA A 54 -4.14 5.08 -2.86
N ILE A 55 -3.23 5.65 -3.65
CA ILE A 55 -2.66 6.98 -3.37
C ILE A 55 -3.75 8.07 -3.33
N LYS A 56 -4.73 8.00 -4.24
CA LYS A 56 -5.85 8.95 -4.25
C LYS A 56 -6.73 8.80 -3.00
N VAL A 57 -7.02 7.57 -2.59
CA VAL A 57 -7.80 7.30 -1.37
C VAL A 57 -7.11 7.88 -0.13
N LEU A 58 -5.80 7.66 0.00
CA LEU A 58 -5.01 8.21 1.10
C LEU A 58 -4.98 9.74 1.10
N LYS A 59 -4.84 10.35 -0.09
CA LYS A 59 -4.85 11.81 -0.21
C LYS A 59 -6.22 12.41 0.15
N ASP A 60 -7.29 11.68 -0.14
CA ASP A 60 -8.67 12.09 0.16
C ASP A 60 -9.07 11.82 1.63
N GLY A 61 -8.21 11.17 2.44
CA GLY A 61 -8.52 10.82 3.83
C GLY A 61 -9.61 9.74 3.95
N LYS A 62 -9.71 8.86 2.95
CA LYS A 62 -10.75 7.81 2.85
C LYS A 62 -10.18 6.41 3.10
N GLU A 63 -8.93 6.34 3.56
CA GLU A 63 -8.26 5.09 3.82
C GLU A 63 -8.89 4.33 4.98
N ARG A 64 -8.70 3.00 4.95
CA ARG A 64 -8.99 2.16 6.11
C ARG A 64 -7.89 2.38 7.15
N VAL A 65 -8.30 2.65 8.39
CA VAL A 65 -7.38 2.77 9.53
C VAL A 65 -7.13 1.37 10.09
N TYR A 66 -5.94 0.84 9.84
CA TYR A 66 -5.52 -0.50 10.31
C TYR A 66 -5.01 -0.52 11.76
N ILE A 67 -4.92 0.65 12.39
CA ILE A 67 -4.70 0.75 13.83
C ILE A 67 -6.07 0.86 14.48
N GLU A 68 -6.72 -0.27 14.73
CA GLU A 68 -7.58 -0.32 15.91
C GLU A 68 -6.69 -0.02 17.12
N LYS A 69 -7.21 0.74 18.09
CA LYS A 69 -6.50 1.00 19.35
C LYS A 69 -6.14 -0.34 19.98
N SER A 70 -4.91 -0.80 19.75
CA SER A 70 -4.24 -1.79 20.59
C SER A 70 -3.76 -1.08 21.85
N LEU A 71 -4.72 -0.57 22.63
CA LEU A 71 -4.60 -0.12 24.02
C LEU A 71 -5.96 -0.26 24.71
#